data_AF-A0A2G2G8M6-F1
#
_entry.id   AF-A0A2G2G8M6-F1
#
_cell.length_a   1.000
_cell.length_b   1.000
_cell.length_c   1.000
_cell.angle_alpha   90.00
_cell.angle_beta   90.00
_cell.angle_gamma   90.00
#
_symmetry.space_group_name_H-M   'P 1'
#
loop_
_entity.id
_entity.type
_entity.pdbx_description
1 polymer ?
#
loop_
_entity_poly.entity_id
_entity_poly.type
_entity_poly.pdbx_seq_one_letter_code
_entity_poly.pdbx_strand_id
1 'polypeptide(L)'
;MSEFLVQIREKSIEAVHNGDIKALYALVETHNDELNDDIEQGLYGNILELALELLTNALESKDKLSLKDEQQRYTLRALYEYAISHYSSKHFYDAKALFEVLEGTAKEKNFIDSMKIHAAAAGKEIDIDSFIDDFCIVNEKLDDFYIKEFQKEAQNLLLQVNDSEELK
;
A
#
# COMPACT_ATOMS: atom_id res chain seq x y z
N MET A 1 15.70 -3.52 -26.91
CA MET A 1 15.44 -4.13 -25.59
C MET A 1 16.47 -5.24 -25.41
N SER A 2 17.23 -5.26 -24.32
CA SER A 2 18.22 -6.32 -24.07
C SER A 2 17.53 -7.66 -23.84
N GLU A 3 18.21 -8.76 -24.14
CA GLU A 3 17.71 -10.13 -23.91
C GLU A 3 17.32 -10.36 -22.44
N PHE A 4 18.05 -9.74 -21.53
CA PHE A 4 17.74 -9.70 -20.10
C PHE A 4 16.38 -9.05 -19.80
N LEU A 5 16.09 -7.87 -20.33
CA LEU A 5 14.80 -7.20 -20.09
C LEU A 5 13.61 -7.95 -20.71
N VAL A 6 13.85 -8.70 -21.80
CA VAL A 6 12.84 -9.61 -22.35
C VAL A 6 12.53 -10.74 -21.37
N GLN A 7 13.55 -11.37 -20.77
CA GLN A 7 13.36 -12.43 -19.77
C GLN A 7 12.62 -11.93 -18.52
N ILE A 8 12.90 -10.72 -18.04
CA ILE A 8 12.16 -10.14 -16.90
C ILE A 8 10.69 -9.96 -17.25
N ARG A 9 10.39 -9.45 -18.45
CA ARG A 9 9.00 -9.29 -18.91
C ARG A 9 8.28 -10.63 -19.06
N GLU A 10 8.93 -11.67 -19.57
CA GLU A 10 8.34 -13.00 -19.66
C GLU A 10 8.00 -13.57 -18.28
N LYS A 11 8.92 -13.45 -17.32
CA LYS A 11 8.69 -13.85 -15.92
C LYS A 11 7.57 -13.04 -15.25
N SER A 12 7.44 -11.75 -15.57
CA SER A 12 6.36 -10.93 -15.03
C SER A 12 4.99 -11.40 -15.53
N ILE A 13 4.90 -11.76 -16.83
CA ILE A 13 3.66 -12.29 -17.42
C ILE A 13 3.30 -13.64 -16.76
N GLU A 14 4.29 -14.51 -16.56
CA GLU A 14 4.08 -15.79 -15.86
C GLU A 14 3.60 -15.59 -14.42
N ALA A 15 4.21 -14.67 -13.69
CA ALA A 15 3.82 -14.34 -12.31
C ALA A 15 2.38 -13.82 -12.23
N VAL A 16 1.98 -12.91 -13.14
CA VAL A 16 0.59 -12.45 -13.25
C VAL A 16 -0.36 -13.60 -13.54
N HIS A 17 -0.03 -14.46 -14.53
CA HIS A 17 -0.86 -15.60 -14.89
C HIS A 17 -1.09 -16.58 -13.72
N ASN A 18 -0.07 -16.76 -12.89
CA ASN A 18 -0.12 -17.63 -11.73
C ASN A 18 -0.67 -16.95 -10.46
N GLY A 19 -0.98 -15.65 -10.54
CA GLY A 19 -1.40 -14.84 -9.39
C GLY A 19 -0.30 -14.65 -8.33
N ASP A 20 0.97 -14.81 -8.69
CA ASP A 20 2.11 -14.77 -7.78
C ASP A 20 2.68 -13.34 -7.63
N ILE A 21 2.01 -12.54 -6.81
CA ILE A 21 2.42 -11.15 -6.53
C ILE A 21 3.79 -11.07 -5.86
N LYS A 22 4.19 -12.11 -5.09
CA LYS A 22 5.50 -12.17 -4.45
C LYS A 22 6.60 -12.30 -5.51
N ALA A 23 6.39 -13.13 -6.52
CA ALA A 23 7.34 -13.27 -7.62
C ALA A 23 7.54 -11.95 -8.37
N LEU A 24 6.49 -11.13 -8.53
CA LEU A 24 6.62 -9.79 -9.12
C LEU A 24 7.51 -8.87 -8.27
N TYR A 25 7.29 -8.81 -6.95
CA TYR A 25 8.16 -8.05 -6.05
C TYR A 25 9.60 -8.57 -6.08
N ALA A 26 9.80 -9.90 -6.14
CA ALA A 26 11.13 -10.48 -6.22
C ALA A 26 11.87 -10.08 -7.51
N LEU A 27 11.16 -9.91 -8.63
CA LEU A 27 11.76 -9.40 -9.87
C LEU A 27 12.25 -7.96 -9.71
N VAL A 28 11.45 -7.10 -9.07
CA VAL A 28 11.85 -5.71 -8.77
C VAL A 28 13.05 -5.69 -7.84
N GLU A 29 12.98 -6.38 -6.71
CA GLU A 29 14.01 -6.38 -5.67
C GLU A 29 15.34 -6.99 -6.16
N THR A 30 15.29 -8.05 -6.98
CA THR A 30 16.51 -8.72 -7.47
C THR A 30 17.23 -7.92 -8.55
N HIS A 31 16.49 -7.14 -9.35
CA HIS A 31 17.01 -6.50 -10.56
C HIS A 31 16.93 -4.99 -10.53
N ASN A 32 16.64 -4.37 -9.38
CA ASN A 32 16.40 -2.93 -9.23
C ASN A 32 17.44 -2.05 -9.95
N ASP A 33 18.73 -2.38 -9.85
CA ASP A 33 19.83 -1.60 -10.46
C ASP A 33 19.99 -1.84 -11.98
N GLU A 34 19.29 -2.82 -12.54
CA GLU A 34 19.36 -3.24 -13.95
C GLU A 34 18.08 -2.93 -14.74
N LEU A 35 16.98 -2.62 -14.04
CA LEU A 35 15.72 -2.22 -14.65
C LEU A 35 15.85 -0.84 -15.29
N ASN A 36 15.12 -0.64 -16.37
CA ASN A 36 14.84 0.71 -16.86
C ASN A 36 13.44 1.13 -16.44
N ASP A 37 13.20 2.44 -16.42
CA ASP A 37 11.94 3.05 -15.97
C ASP A 37 10.71 2.39 -16.61
N ASP A 38 10.74 2.08 -17.91
CA ASP A 38 9.63 1.45 -18.64
C ASP A 38 9.28 0.05 -18.10
N ILE A 39 10.28 -0.79 -17.81
CA ILE A 39 10.05 -2.15 -17.31
C ILE A 39 9.70 -2.11 -15.83
N GLU A 40 10.35 -1.25 -15.06
CA GLU A 40 10.03 -1.04 -13.64
C GLU A 40 8.58 -0.58 -13.46
N GLN A 41 8.15 0.45 -14.21
CA GLN A 41 6.76 0.90 -14.22
C GLN A 41 5.80 -0.21 -14.66
N GLY A 42 6.17 -1.02 -15.65
CA GLY A 42 5.38 -2.17 -16.08
C GLY A 42 5.23 -3.23 -14.97
N LEU A 43 6.28 -3.51 -14.20
CA LEU A 43 6.24 -4.43 -13.07
C LEU A 43 5.33 -3.90 -11.95
N TYR A 44 5.46 -2.63 -11.56
CA TYR A 44 4.56 -2.02 -10.57
C TYR A 44 3.11 -1.97 -11.05
N GLY A 45 2.87 -1.73 -12.35
CA GLY A 45 1.54 -1.84 -12.95
C GLY A 45 0.93 -3.23 -12.80
N ASN A 46 1.69 -4.28 -13.11
CA ASN A 46 1.27 -5.67 -12.94
C ASN A 46 1.02 -6.04 -11.47
N ILE A 47 1.87 -5.56 -10.55
CA ILE A 47 1.70 -5.75 -9.10
C ILE A 47 0.36 -5.16 -8.65
N LEU A 48 0.07 -3.92 -9.06
CA LEU A 48 -1.16 -3.24 -8.70
C LEU A 48 -2.40 -3.92 -9.29
N GLU A 49 -2.35 -4.30 -10.57
CA GLU A 49 -3.46 -5.00 -11.23
C GLU A 49 -3.83 -6.30 -10.49
N LEU A 50 -2.81 -7.12 -10.20
CA LEU A 50 -3.01 -8.37 -9.45
C LEU A 50 -3.49 -8.12 -8.02
N ALA A 51 -2.99 -7.08 -7.34
CA ALA A 51 -3.46 -6.72 -6.00
C ALA A 51 -4.94 -6.32 -5.99
N LEU A 52 -5.39 -5.57 -7.01
CA LEU A 52 -6.79 -5.18 -7.18
C LEU A 52 -7.70 -6.38 -7.49
N GLU A 53 -7.22 -7.34 -8.29
CA GLU A 53 -7.94 -8.59 -8.53
C GLU A 53 -8.11 -9.39 -7.23
N LEU A 54 -7.03 -9.57 -6.46
CA LEU A 54 -7.06 -10.29 -5.18
C LEU A 54 -7.94 -9.58 -4.14
N LEU A 55 -7.93 -8.25 -4.12
CA LEU A 55 -8.83 -7.45 -3.29
C LEU A 55 -10.30 -7.68 -3.69
N THR A 56 -10.60 -7.66 -4.98
CA THR A 56 -11.96 -7.91 -5.49
C THR A 56 -12.46 -9.29 -5.08
N ASN A 57 -11.62 -10.32 -5.24
CA ASN A 57 -11.93 -11.69 -4.79
C ASN A 57 -12.21 -11.77 -3.28
N ALA A 58 -11.44 -11.06 -2.46
CA ALA A 58 -11.67 -11.01 -1.01
C ALA A 58 -13.01 -10.35 -0.67
N LEU A 59 -13.34 -9.23 -1.33
CA LEU A 59 -14.62 -8.53 -1.16
C LEU A 59 -15.81 -9.39 -1.59
N GLU A 60 -15.73 -10.06 -2.74
CA GLU A 60 -16.79 -10.93 -3.26
C GLU A 60 -17.06 -12.13 -2.34
N SER A 61 -15.99 -12.71 -1.78
CA SER A 61 -16.08 -13.80 -0.80
C SER A 61 -16.49 -13.34 0.60
N LYS A 62 -16.63 -12.02 0.82
CA LYS A 62 -16.87 -11.38 2.12
C LYS A 62 -15.79 -11.73 3.16
N ASP A 63 -14.58 -12.02 2.70
CA ASP A 63 -13.42 -12.24 3.56
C ASP A 63 -12.58 -10.95 3.67
N LYS A 64 -11.69 -10.94 4.65
CA LYS A 64 -10.69 -9.90 4.85
C LYS A 64 -9.29 -10.46 4.58
N LEU A 65 -8.39 -9.60 4.12
CA LEU A 65 -6.98 -9.93 3.89
C LEU A 65 -6.21 -10.03 5.21
N SER A 66 -5.32 -11.02 5.30
CA SER A 66 -4.51 -11.34 6.47
C SER A 66 -3.04 -11.07 6.19
N LEU A 67 -2.38 -10.30 7.05
CA LEU A 67 -0.91 -10.14 7.01
C LEU A 67 -0.15 -11.43 7.34
N LYS A 68 -0.83 -12.46 7.86
CA LYS A 68 -0.22 -13.77 8.15
C LYS A 68 -0.17 -14.69 6.94
N ASP A 69 -0.99 -14.42 5.93
CA ASP A 69 -0.91 -15.10 4.65
C ASP A 69 0.03 -14.31 3.73
N GLU A 70 0.98 -15.01 3.11
CA GLU A 70 2.05 -14.34 2.38
C GLU A 70 1.52 -13.60 1.15
N GLN A 71 0.62 -14.21 0.38
CA GLN A 71 0.03 -13.59 -0.81
C GLN A 71 -0.79 -12.37 -0.43
N GLN A 72 -1.65 -12.50 0.58
CA GLN A 72 -2.48 -11.39 1.08
C GLN A 72 -1.63 -10.27 1.71
N ARG A 73 -0.50 -10.60 2.34
CA ARG A 73 0.47 -9.60 2.83
C ARG A 73 1.03 -8.76 1.68
N TYR A 74 1.45 -9.39 0.58
CA TYR A 74 1.93 -8.66 -0.60
C TYR A 74 0.80 -7.88 -1.31
N THR A 75 -0.44 -8.39 -1.29
CA THR A 75 -1.62 -7.63 -1.74
C THR A 75 -1.80 -6.35 -0.93
N LEU A 76 -1.78 -6.45 0.41
CA LEU A 76 -1.90 -5.29 1.29
C LEU A 76 -0.73 -4.31 1.13
N ARG A 77 0.48 -4.82 0.88
CA ARG A 77 1.67 -4.01 0.55
C ARG A 77 1.44 -3.18 -0.72
N ALA A 78 1.04 -3.81 -1.82
CA ALA A 78 0.82 -3.12 -3.09
C ALA A 78 -0.25 -2.02 -2.99
N LEU A 79 -1.35 -2.31 -2.29
CA LEU A 79 -2.42 -1.34 -2.07
C LEU A 79 -1.97 -0.18 -1.16
N TYR A 80 -1.14 -0.45 -0.15
CA TYR A 80 -0.55 0.59 0.70
C TYR A 80 0.44 1.48 -0.07
N GLU A 81 1.35 0.89 -0.85
CA GLU A 81 2.28 1.62 -1.71
C GLU A 81 1.54 2.53 -2.70
N TYR A 82 0.42 2.03 -3.26
CA TYR A 82 -0.44 2.83 -4.13
C TYR A 82 -1.09 4.00 -3.38
N ALA A 83 -1.59 3.79 -2.15
CA ALA A 83 -2.11 4.86 -1.31
C ALA A 83 -1.04 5.93 -0.99
N ILE A 84 0.19 5.50 -0.67
CA ILE A 84 1.32 6.39 -0.40
C ILE A 84 1.76 7.16 -1.65
N SER A 85 1.73 6.55 -2.83
CA SER A 85 2.02 7.26 -4.09
C SER A 85 1.05 8.41 -4.33
N HIS A 86 -0.25 8.20 -4.11
CA HIS A 86 -1.26 9.25 -4.17
C HIS A 86 -1.05 10.31 -3.09
N TYR A 87 -0.72 9.87 -1.87
CA TYR A 87 -0.47 10.79 -0.77
C TYR A 87 0.73 11.70 -1.06
N SER A 88 1.84 11.13 -1.53
CA SER A 88 3.06 11.85 -1.92
C SER A 88 2.81 12.81 -3.09
N SER A 89 1.86 12.48 -3.97
CA SER A 89 1.42 13.33 -5.08
C SER A 89 0.40 14.41 -4.66
N LYS A 90 0.11 14.54 -3.37
CA LYS A 90 -0.90 15.46 -2.79
C LYS A 90 -2.32 15.20 -3.29
N HIS A 91 -2.60 13.99 -3.78
CA HIS A 91 -3.95 13.52 -4.06
C HIS A 91 -4.60 13.03 -2.75
N PHE A 92 -4.77 13.96 -1.81
CA PHE A 92 -5.15 13.65 -0.43
C PHE A 92 -6.49 12.92 -0.29
N TYR A 93 -7.48 13.31 -1.11
CA TYR A 93 -8.79 12.67 -1.12
C TYR A 93 -8.70 11.19 -1.55
N ASP A 94 -7.97 10.92 -2.63
CA ASP A 94 -7.80 9.56 -3.15
C ASP A 94 -6.96 8.72 -2.18
N ALA A 95 -5.89 9.29 -1.61
CA ALA A 95 -5.08 8.63 -0.60
C ALA A 95 -5.91 8.24 0.64
N LYS A 96 -6.73 9.17 1.16
CA LYS A 96 -7.65 8.90 2.28
C LYS A 96 -8.58 7.73 1.96
N ALA A 97 -9.23 7.75 0.81
CA ALA A 97 -10.15 6.69 0.41
C ALA A 97 -9.43 5.33 0.30
N LEU A 98 -8.21 5.30 -0.23
CA LEU A 98 -7.40 4.08 -0.32
C LEU A 98 -7.01 3.55 1.08
N PHE A 99 -6.65 4.42 2.03
CA PHE A 99 -6.39 4.01 3.41
C PHE A 99 -7.66 3.48 4.11
N GLU A 100 -8.84 4.06 3.85
CA GLU A 100 -10.12 3.57 4.37
C GLU A 100 -10.50 2.20 3.78
N VAL A 101 -10.20 1.96 2.50
CA VAL A 101 -10.33 0.62 1.88
C VAL A 101 -9.42 -0.38 2.61
N LEU A 102 -8.16 -0.04 2.87
CA LEU A 102 -7.22 -0.90 3.61
C LEU A 102 -7.69 -1.16 5.05
N GLU A 103 -8.23 -0.15 5.73
CA GLU A 103 -8.86 -0.29 7.04
C GLU A 103 -10.02 -1.30 7.01
N GLY A 104 -10.93 -1.17 6.04
CA GLY A 104 -12.11 -2.02 5.92
C GLY A 104 -11.79 -3.47 5.55
N THR A 105 -10.69 -3.70 4.83
CA THR A 105 -10.40 -4.97 4.16
C THR A 105 -9.36 -5.84 4.87
N ALA A 106 -8.60 -5.31 5.82
CA ALA A 106 -7.63 -6.08 6.59
C ALA A 106 -8.21 -6.78 7.83
N LYS A 107 -7.51 -7.82 8.33
CA LYS A 107 -7.81 -8.57 9.56
C LYS A 107 -7.05 -8.04 10.78
N GLU A 108 -5.79 -7.67 10.61
CA GLU A 108 -4.90 -7.33 11.72
C GLU A 108 -5.16 -5.94 12.28
N LYS A 109 -5.55 -5.89 13.56
CA LYS A 109 -5.88 -4.63 14.25
C LYS A 109 -4.79 -3.56 14.15
N ASN A 110 -3.51 -3.93 14.31
CA ASN A 110 -2.41 -2.96 14.26
C ASN A 110 -2.30 -2.28 12.88
N PHE A 111 -2.53 -3.04 11.81
CA PHE A 111 -2.53 -2.51 10.45
C PHE A 111 -3.73 -1.57 10.25
N ILE A 112 -4.92 -2.02 10.65
CA ILE A 112 -6.16 -1.23 10.62
C ILE A 112 -5.99 0.09 11.38
N ASP A 113 -5.49 0.05 12.61
CA ASP A 113 -5.25 1.25 13.43
C ASP A 113 -4.25 2.20 12.78
N SER A 114 -3.22 1.66 12.11
CA SER A 114 -2.25 2.47 11.36
C SER A 114 -2.89 3.14 10.15
N MET A 115 -3.75 2.44 9.41
CA MET A 115 -4.46 3.00 8.26
C MET A 115 -5.41 4.13 8.67
N LYS A 116 -6.05 4.04 9.84
CA LYS A 116 -6.87 5.13 10.37
C LYS A 116 -6.09 6.42 10.57
N ILE A 117 -4.86 6.31 11.09
CA ILE A 117 -3.99 7.46 11.30
C ILE A 117 -3.57 8.07 9.96
N HIS A 118 -3.21 7.24 8.97
CA HIS A 118 -2.89 7.70 7.62
C HIS A 118 -4.08 8.39 6.95
N ALA A 119 -5.27 7.76 7.02
CA ALA A 119 -6.51 8.31 6.48
C ALA A 119 -6.87 9.66 7.13
N ALA A 120 -6.69 9.77 8.46
CA ALA A 120 -6.93 11.02 9.19
C ALA A 120 -5.92 12.12 8.82
N ALA A 121 -4.64 11.78 8.64
CA ALA A 121 -3.62 12.73 8.20
C ALA A 121 -3.89 13.24 6.78
N ALA A 122 -4.14 12.31 5.84
CA ALA A 122 -4.51 12.64 4.47
C ALA A 122 -5.81 13.45 4.42
N GLY A 123 -6.83 13.11 5.22
CA GLY A 123 -8.08 13.85 5.30
C GLY A 123 -7.96 15.26 5.87
N LYS A 124 -6.86 15.56 6.57
CA LYS A 124 -6.50 16.90 7.01
C LYS A 124 -5.52 17.61 6.07
N GLU A 125 -5.22 17.00 4.92
CA GLU A 125 -4.29 17.52 3.91
C GLU A 125 -2.88 17.81 4.45
N ILE A 126 -2.45 17.09 5.50
CA ILE A 126 -1.08 17.15 6.02
C ILE A 126 -0.19 16.49 4.97
N ASP A 127 0.81 17.17 4.40
CA ASP A 127 1.71 16.53 3.43
C ASP A 127 2.51 15.37 4.05
N ILE A 128 2.95 14.43 3.21
CA ILE A 128 3.58 13.18 3.67
C ILE A 128 4.87 13.44 4.47
N ASP A 129 5.65 14.45 4.10
CA ASP A 129 6.90 14.78 4.78
C ASP A 129 6.59 15.28 6.20
N SER A 130 5.67 16.24 6.33
CA SER A 130 5.20 16.72 7.64
C SER A 130 4.55 15.61 8.47
N PHE A 131 3.81 14.69 7.83
CA PHE A 131 3.23 13.55 8.51
C PHE A 131 4.30 12.63 9.12
N ILE A 132 5.34 12.32 8.35
CA ILE A 132 6.46 11.48 8.79
C ILE A 132 7.22 12.17 9.94
N ASP A 133 7.55 13.45 9.79
CA ASP A 133 8.37 14.18 10.75
C ASP A 133 7.65 14.43 12.08
N ASP A 134 6.38 14.86 12.04
CA ASP A 134 5.66 15.34 13.22
C ASP A 134 4.85 14.25 13.93
N PHE A 135 4.50 13.16 13.23
CA PHE A 135 3.54 12.17 13.76
C PHE A 135 4.07 10.74 13.78
N CYS A 136 5.12 10.42 13.02
CA CYS A 136 5.62 9.05 12.93
C CYS A 136 6.85 8.84 13.82
N ILE A 137 7.06 7.58 14.22
CA ILE A 137 8.32 7.13 14.80
C ILE A 137 9.03 6.36 13.69
N VAL A 138 10.04 6.97 13.08
CA VAL A 138 10.84 6.33 12.03
C VAL A 138 11.65 5.21 12.69
N ASN A 139 11.26 3.97 12.44
CA ASN A 139 11.98 2.79 12.88
C ASN A 139 12.74 2.24 11.66
N GLU A 140 14.08 2.24 11.70
CA GLU A 140 14.95 1.80 10.59
C GLU A 140 14.90 0.28 10.32
N LYS A 141 13.94 -0.45 10.89
CA LYS A 141 13.78 -1.88 10.63
C LYS A 141 13.22 -2.09 9.23
N LEU A 142 14.07 -2.62 8.35
CA LEU A 142 13.81 -2.89 6.94
C LEU A 142 12.57 -3.74 6.62
N ASP A 143 12.01 -4.49 7.57
CA ASP A 143 11.03 -5.54 7.25
C ASP A 143 9.56 -5.09 7.21
N ASP A 144 9.26 -3.86 7.64
CA ASP A 144 7.89 -3.35 7.68
C ASP A 144 7.60 -2.44 6.48
N PHE A 145 6.70 -2.89 5.60
CA PHE A 145 6.31 -2.16 4.40
C PHE A 145 5.38 -0.96 4.65
N TYR A 146 4.93 -0.75 5.90
CA TYR A 146 3.99 0.31 6.28
C TYR A 146 4.41 0.99 7.57
N ILE A 147 4.12 2.29 7.66
CA ILE A 147 4.34 3.07 8.88
C ILE A 147 3.33 2.61 9.93
N LYS A 148 3.82 2.21 11.10
CA LYS A 148 2.99 1.59 12.15
C LYS A 148 3.27 2.08 13.57
N GLU A 149 4.32 2.89 13.73
CA GLU A 149 4.70 3.48 15.00
C GLU A 149 4.51 4.98 14.92
N PHE A 150 3.82 5.54 15.91
CA PHE A 150 3.37 6.93 15.89
C PHE A 150 3.66 7.62 17.22
N GLN A 151 3.94 8.91 17.13
CA GLN A 151 4.03 9.79 18.28
C GLN A 151 2.65 9.90 18.96
N LYS A 152 2.61 10.33 20.22
CA LYS A 152 1.33 10.42 20.97
C LYS A 152 0.38 11.41 20.30
N GLU A 153 0.95 12.45 19.71
CA GLU A 153 0.32 13.53 18.98
C GLU A 153 -0.50 13.02 17.80
N ALA A 154 -0.11 11.90 17.17
CA ALA A 154 -0.86 11.27 16.08
C ALA A 154 -2.26 10.81 16.49
N GLN A 155 -2.47 10.49 17.77
CA GLN A 155 -3.80 10.13 18.27
C GLN A 155 -4.80 11.30 18.18
N ASN A 156 -4.32 12.54 18.20
CA ASN A 156 -5.16 13.73 18.04
C ASN A 156 -5.72 13.85 16.62
N LEU A 157 -5.14 13.17 15.63
CA LEU A 157 -5.66 13.14 14.26
C LEU A 157 -7.03 12.47 14.21
N LEU A 158 -7.24 11.44 15.04
CA LEU A 158 -8.46 10.63 15.08
C LEU A 158 -9.62 11.34 15.81
N LEU A 159 -9.34 12.28 16.72
CA LEU A 159 -10.35 12.89 17.60
C LEU A 159 -11.27 13.91 16.92
N GLN A 160 -10.97 14.33 15.68
CA GLN A 160 -11.74 15.37 14.97
C GLN A 160 -12.50 14.85 13.74
N VAL A 161 -12.44 13.54 13.45
CA VAL A 161 -13.15 12.94 12.32
C VAL A 161 -14.64 12.74 12.63
N ASN A 162 -15.01 12.68 13.92
CA ASN A 162 -16.38 12.36 14.36
C ASN A 162 -17.39 13.52 14.27
N ASP A 163 -16.95 14.79 14.12
CA ASP A 163 -17.88 15.93 14.07
C ASP A 163 -18.42 16.21 12.66
N SER A 164 -17.88 15.56 11.62
CA SER A 164 -18.27 15.77 10.21
C SER A 164 -19.27 14.75 9.65
N GLU A 165 -19.57 13.67 10.37
CA GLU A 165 -20.54 12.65 9.92
C GLU A 165 -21.96 12.83 10.50
N GLU A 166 -22.17 13.71 11.50
CA GLU A 166 -23.51 13.97 12.08
C GLU A 166 -24.30 15.10 11.38
N LEU A 167 -23.82 15.65 10.26
CA LEU A 167 -24.46 16.76 9.53
C LEU A 167 -24.80 16.44 8.06
N LYS A 168 -25.22 15.22 7.76
CA LYS A 168 -25.86 14.87 6.47
C LYS A 168 -27.20 14.18 6.67
#